data_AF-A0A1C8XS17-F1
#
_entry.id   AF-A0A1C8XS17-F1
#
_cell.length_a   1.000
_cell.length_b   1.000
_cell.length_c   1.000
_cell.angle_alpha   90.00
_cell.angle_beta   90.00
_cell.angle_gamma   90.00
#
_symmetry.space_group_name_H-M   'P 1'
#
loop_
_entity.id
_entity.type
_entity.pdbx_description
1 polymer ?
#
loop_
_entity_poly.entity_id
_entity_poly.type
_entity_poly.pdbx_seq_one_letter_code
_entity_poly.pdbx_strand_id
1 'polypeptide(L)' 'MTKKKTRFKIGDNVTIISGKHKGKNGEIIKIILKKDGLIIKNINFKVKHIKPKQTEEKGEIKQIEAYIHKSNVKKYITN' A
#
# COMPACT_ATOMS: atom_id res chain seq x y z
N MET A 1 12.19 22.21 2.19
CA MET A 1 10.99 21.35 2.10
C MET A 1 10.89 20.49 3.35
N THR A 2 9.91 20.73 4.22
CA THR A 2 9.76 20.05 5.52
C THR A 2 9.31 18.60 5.35
N LYS A 3 10.03 17.67 5.98
CA LYS A 3 9.72 16.23 5.95
C LYS A 3 8.43 15.98 6.75
N LYS A 4 7.34 15.61 6.06
CA LYS A 4 6.05 15.32 6.70
C LYS A 4 6.20 14.16 7.68
N LYS A 5 5.88 14.38 8.96
CA LYS A 5 5.95 13.35 10.01
C LYS A 5 4.75 12.40 9.88
N THR A 6 5.03 11.09 9.90
CA THR A 6 4.00 10.04 9.90
C THR A 6 3.98 9.32 11.25
N ARG A 7 2.81 8.84 11.68
CA ARG A 7 2.66 8.06 12.93
C ARG A 7 2.93 6.56 12.72
N PHE A 8 3.12 6.16 11.47
CA PHE A 8 3.29 4.77 11.06
C PHE A 8 4.75 4.49 10.70
N LYS A 9 5.21 3.27 10.97
CA LYS A 9 6.51 2.75 10.54
C LYS A 9 6.33 1.59 9.57
N ILE A 10 7.34 1.35 8.74
CA ILE A 10 7.42 0.13 7.94
C ILE A 10 7.55 -1.05 8.91
N GLY A 11 6.78 -2.12 8.67
CA GLY A 11 6.69 -3.27 9.58
C GLY A 11 5.58 -3.16 10.65
N ASP A 12 4.89 -2.02 10.77
CA ASP A 12 3.75 -1.91 11.68
C ASP A 12 2.56 -2.75 11.15
N ASN A 13 1.94 -3.51 12.04
CA ASN A 13 0.66 -4.17 11.78
C ASN A 13 -0.50 -3.17 11.92
N VAL A 14 -1.37 -3.16 10.92
CA VAL A 14 -2.46 -2.22 10.83
C VAL A 14 -3.75 -2.90 10.36
N THR A 15 -4.88 -2.33 10.76
CA THR A 15 -6.23 -2.74 10.34
C THR A 15 -6.86 -1.63 9.52
N ILE A 16 -7.56 -2.00 8.46
CA ILE A 16 -8.29 -1.06 7.62
C ILE A 16 -9.65 -0.78 8.24
N ILE A 17 -9.94 0.49 8.49
CA ILE A 17 -11.15 0.94 9.19
C ILE A 17 -12.29 1.22 8.18
N SER A 18 -11.94 1.62 6.95
CA SER A 18 -12.90 2.10 5.96
C SER A 18 -12.50 1.74 4.52
N GLY A 19 -13.49 1.75 3.63
CA GLY A 19 -13.33 1.43 2.20
C GLY A 19 -13.54 -0.05 1.86
N LYS A 20 -13.21 -0.43 0.63
CA LYS A 20 -13.45 -1.77 0.05
C LYS A 20 -12.82 -2.92 0.86
N HIS A 21 -11.75 -2.63 1.60
CA HIS A 21 -10.98 -3.62 2.35
C HIS A 21 -11.12 -3.47 3.86
N LYS A 22 -12.21 -2.85 4.34
CA LYS A 22 -12.53 -2.70 5.76
C LYS A 22 -12.46 -4.04 6.50
N GLY A 23 -11.86 -4.04 7.68
CA GLY A 23 -11.70 -5.21 8.55
C GLY A 23 -10.52 -6.10 8.22
N LYS A 24 -9.82 -5.87 7.10
CA LYS A 24 -8.59 -6.61 6.78
C LYS A 24 -7.41 -6.05 7.55
N ASN A 25 -6.52 -6.95 7.95
CA ASN A 25 -5.28 -6.64 8.65
C ASN A 25 -4.10 -6.93 7.74
N GLY A 26 -3.01 -6.18 7.91
CA GLY A 26 -1.77 -6.43 7.20
C GLY A 26 -0.62 -5.58 7.71
N GLU A 27 0.56 -5.87 7.18
CA GLU A 27 1.81 -5.19 7.52
C GLU A 27 2.10 -4.07 6.51
N ILE A 28 2.59 -2.93 6.99
CA ILE A 28 3.01 -1.83 6.11
C ILE A 28 4.35 -2.17 5.45
N ILE A 29 4.35 -2.31 4.12
CA ILE A 29 5.57 -2.53 3.31
C ILE A 29 6.23 -1.21 2.95
N LYS A 30 5.43 -0.19 2.62
CA LYS A 30 5.96 1.09 2.13
C LYS A 30 5.08 2.26 2.50
N ILE A 31 5.73 3.39 2.81
CA ILE A 31 5.06 4.65 3.13
C ILE A 31 5.34 5.66 2.00
N ILE A 32 4.27 6.20 1.42
CA ILE A 32 4.29 7.22 0.38
C ILE A 32 3.92 8.57 1.01
N LEU A 33 4.91 9.24 1.62
CA LEU A 33 4.70 10.50 2.34
C LEU A 33 4.09 11.60 1.48
N LYS A 34 4.44 11.67 0.18
CA LYS A 34 3.90 12.67 -0.75
C LYS A 34 2.38 12.55 -0.97
N LYS A 35 1.81 11.35 -0.83
CA LYS A 35 0.39 11.06 -1.06
C LYS A 35 -0.36 10.67 0.21
N ASP A 36 0.28 10.80 1.37
CA ASP A 36 -0.24 10.28 2.65
C ASP A 36 -0.74 8.82 2.56
N GLY A 37 -0.06 8.03 1.72
CA GLY A 37 -0.45 6.67 1.37
C GLY A 37 0.44 5.61 2.03
N LEU A 38 -0.15 4.46 2.33
CA LEU A 38 0.51 3.29 2.88
C LEU A 38 0.26 2.11 1.94
N ILE A 39 1.31 1.38 1.56
CA ILE A 39 1.17 0.10 0.88
C ILE A 39 1.18 -0.98 1.97
N ILE A 40 0.10 -1.76 2.01
CA ILE A 40 -0.11 -2.80 3.01
C ILE A 40 -0.07 -4.16 2.28
N LYS A 41 0.68 -5.10 2.84
CA LYS A 41 0.88 -6.43 2.28
C LYS A 41 -0.42 -7.16 2.04
N ASN A 42 -0.55 -7.79 0.88
CA ASN A 42 -1.68 -8.59 0.43
C ASN A 42 -3.03 -7.85 0.42
N ILE A 43 -3.02 -6.51 0.31
CA ILE A 43 -4.24 -5.72 0.25
C ILE A 43 -4.21 -4.73 -0.92
N ASN A 44 -5.39 -4.47 -1.50
CA ASN A 44 -5.60 -3.46 -2.53
C ASN A 44 -4.78 -3.71 -3.80
N PHE A 45 -4.85 -4.94 -4.32
CA PHE A 45 -4.23 -5.28 -5.60
C PHE A 45 -4.89 -4.53 -6.76
N LYS A 46 -4.05 -4.02 -7.64
CA LYS A 46 -4.42 -3.44 -8.93
C LYS A 46 -3.68 -4.16 -10.04
N VAL A 47 -4.38 -4.37 -11.14
CA VAL A 47 -3.80 -4.92 -12.35
C VAL A 47 -3.06 -3.80 -13.08
N LYS A 48 -1.78 -4.02 -13.36
CA LYS A 48 -0.95 -3.13 -14.17
C LYS A 48 -0.51 -3.88 -15.43
N HIS A 49 -0.95 -3.36 -16.58
CA HIS A 49 -0.47 -3.80 -17.88
C HIS A 49 0.89 -3.16 -18.13
N ILE A 50 1.92 -3.98 -18.27
CA ILE A 50 3.30 -3.54 -18.51
C ILE A 50 3.59 -3.78 -19.98
N LYS A 51 3.81 -2.69 -20.72
CA LYS A 51 4.28 -2.78 -22.11
C LYS A 51 5.70 -3.37 -22.11
N PRO A 52 6.02 -4.24 -23.07
CA PRO A 52 7.37 -4.79 -23.20
C PRO A 52 8.36 -3.66 -23.46
N LYS A 53 9.58 -3.78 -22.92
CA LYS A 53 10.62 -2.76 -23.08
C LYS A 53 11.50 -3.05 -24.29
N GLN A 54 11.63 -4.32 -24.65
CA GLN A 54 12.34 -4.79 -25.83
C GLN A 54 11.39 -5.48 -26.79
N THR A 55 11.73 -5.46 -28.08
CA THR A 55 10.91 -5.96 -29.18
C THR A 55 10.60 -7.46 -29.06
N GLU A 56 11.44 -8.23 -28.35
CA GLU A 56 11.30 -9.68 -28.14
C GLU A 56 10.67 -10.07 -26.79
N GLU A 57 10.36 -9.10 -25.92
CA GLU A 57 9.70 -9.37 -24.65
C GLU A 57 8.18 -9.44 -24.83
N LYS A 58 7.53 -10.41 -24.20
CA LYS A 58 6.07 -10.44 -24.11
C LYS A 58 5.59 -9.41 -23.06
N GLY A 59 4.51 -8.70 -23.36
CA GLY A 59 3.85 -7.85 -22.36
C GLY A 59 3.38 -8.68 -21.17
N GLU A 60 3.51 -8.13 -19.96
CA GLU A 60 3.14 -8.81 -18.71
C GLU A 60 1.93 -8.11 -18.05
N ILE A 61 0.98 -8.91 -17.57
CA ILE A 61 -0.10 -8.44 -16.70
C ILE A 61 0.30 -8.72 -15.26
N LYS A 62 0.75 -7.68 -14.56
CA LYS A 62 1.22 -7.81 -13.16
C LYS A 62 0.16 -7.33 -12.18
N GLN A 63 -0.06 -8.08 -11.12
CA GLN A 63 -0.81 -7.60 -9.96
C GLN A 63 0.15 -6.91 -8.99
N ILE A 64 -0.15 -5.66 -8.66
CA ILE A 64 0.63 -4.87 -7.71
C ILE A 64 -0.25 -4.33 -6.60
N GLU A 65 0.28 -4.28 -5.40
CA GLU A 65 -0.39 -3.65 -4.26
C GLU A 65 -0.41 -2.13 -4.44
N ALA A 66 -1.57 -1.53 -4.24
CA ALA A 66 -1.76 -0.09 -4.34
C ALA A 66 -1.90 0.54 -2.95
N TYR A 67 -1.53 1.82 -2.88
CA TYR A 67 -1.59 2.54 -1.62
C TYR A 67 -3.04 2.71 -1.11
N ILE A 68 -3.18 2.69 0.21
CA ILE A 68 -4.37 3.07 0.96
C ILE A 68 -4.04 4.35 1.72
N HIS A 69 -4.98 5.29 1.80
CA HIS A 69 -4.75 6.54 2.52
C HIS A 69 -4.64 6.28 4.03
N LYS A 70 -3.69 6.95 4.69
CA LYS A 70 -3.38 6.74 6.12
C LYS A 70 -4.57 6.98 7.06
N SER A 71 -5.57 7.77 6.66
CA SER A 71 -6.79 8.00 7.46
C SER A 71 -7.69 6.77 7.57
N ASN A 72 -7.57 5.84 6.62
CA ASN A 72 -8.42 4.65 6.54
C ASN A 72 -7.80 3.45 7.27
N VAL A 73 -6.73 3.70 8.03
CA VAL A 73 -5.87 2.68 8.61
C VAL A 73 -5.66 2.99 10.09
N LYS A 74 -5.85 1.98 10.94
CA LYS A 74 -5.59 2.03 12.38
C LYS A 74 -4.37 1.18 12.70
N LYS A 75 -3.45 1.70 13.49
CA LYS A 75 -2.35 0.90 14.05
C LYS A 75 -2.92 -0.09 15.07
N TYR A 76 -2.54 -1.35 14.94
CA TYR A 76 -2.84 -2.34 15.97
C TYR A 76 -1.95 -2.03 17.18
N ILE A 77 -2.55 -1.71 18.31
CA ILE A 77 -1.85 -1.55 19.58
C ILE A 77 -2.26 -2.77 20.39
N THR A 78 -1.31 -3.67 20.62
CA THR A 78 -1.47 -4.72 21.62
C THR A 78 -1.29 -4.07 22.99
N ASN A 79 -2.18 -4.39 23.92
CA ASN A 79 -2.16 -3.88 25.29
C ASN A 79 -1.17 -4.65 26.16
#